data_AF-A0A966E372-F1
#
_entry.id   AF-A0A966E372-F1
#
_cell.length_a   1.000
_cell.length_b   1.000
_cell.length_c   1.000
_cell.angle_alpha   90.00
_cell.angle_beta   90.00
_cell.angle_gamma   90.00
#
_symmetry.space_group_name_H-M   'P 1'
#
loop_
_entity.id
_entity.type
_entity.pdbx_description
1 polymer ?
#
loop_
_entity_poly.entity_id
_entity_poly.type
_entity_poly.pdbx_seq_one_letter_code
_entity_poly.pdbx_strand_id
1 'polypeptide(L)'
;MARVLTDAAVGQYRDQGYYFPIPILGEEEVSGLRARLEAFEAAQGQPIHGAQRSKSHLLFKWLDDLMRDARIVDAVEDLIGPDILCWNSIFWIKEA
;
A
#
# COMPACT_ATOMS: atom_id res chain seq x y z
N MET A 1 3.56 -3.75 -18.78
CA MET A 1 4.04 -3.59 -17.40
C MET A 1 5.42 -4.23 -17.31
N ALA A 2 6.28 -3.70 -16.45
CA ALA A 2 7.67 -4.14 -16.37
C ALA A 2 7.77 -5.26 -15.32
N ARG A 3 8.50 -6.33 -15.64
CA ARG A 3 8.84 -7.37 -14.67
C ARG A 3 9.82 -6.78 -13.66
N VAL A 4 9.45 -6.75 -12.39
CA VAL A 4 10.23 -6.13 -11.30
C VAL A 4 10.77 -7.15 -10.28
N LEU A 5 10.13 -8.31 -10.14
CA LEU A 5 10.58 -9.40 -9.29
C LEU A 5 11.48 -10.38 -10.07
N THR A 6 12.58 -10.78 -9.44
CA THR A 6 13.47 -11.82 -9.97
C THR A 6 12.83 -13.21 -9.83
N ASP A 7 13.27 -14.18 -10.64
CA ASP A 7 12.82 -15.57 -10.50
C ASP A 7 13.06 -16.13 -9.09
N ALA A 8 14.16 -15.71 -8.45
CA ALA A 8 14.47 -16.08 -7.07
C ALA A 8 13.46 -15.49 -6.07
N ALA A 9 13.04 -14.23 -6.26
CA ALA A 9 12.03 -13.60 -5.42
C ALA A 9 10.66 -14.28 -5.57
N VAL A 10 10.26 -14.59 -6.80
CA VAL A 10 9.02 -15.34 -7.09
C VAL A 10 9.08 -16.75 -6.50
N GLY A 11 10.24 -17.42 -6.60
CA GLY A 11 10.48 -18.72 -5.98
C GLY A 11 10.31 -18.67 -4.45
N GLN A 12 10.97 -17.72 -3.79
CA GLN A 12 10.83 -17.53 -2.34
C GLN A 12 9.37 -17.27 -1.95
N TYR A 13 8.66 -16.40 -2.66
CA TYR A 13 7.25 -16.12 -2.38
C TYR A 13 6.39 -17.38 -2.46
N ARG A 14 6.60 -18.22 -3.46
CA ARG A 14 5.86 -19.50 -3.63
C ARG A 14 6.16 -20.49 -2.52
N ASP A 15 7.40 -20.55 -2.05
CA ASP A 15 7.82 -21.51 -1.02
C ASP A 15 7.45 -21.07 0.40
N GLN A 16 7.53 -19.76 0.69
CA GLN A 16 7.39 -19.20 2.05
C GLN A 16 6.08 -18.45 2.27
N GLY A 17 5.34 -18.14 1.21
CA GLY A 17 4.09 -17.36 1.27
C GLY A 17 4.28 -15.85 1.44
N TYR A 18 5.52 -15.35 1.41
CA TYR A 18 5.82 -13.91 1.49
C TYR A 18 7.15 -13.58 0.79
N TYR A 19 7.33 -12.31 0.44
CA TYR A 19 8.61 -11.77 0.00
C TYR A 19 8.78 -10.33 0.51
N PHE A 20 9.93 -10.04 1.10
CA PHE A 20 10.32 -8.70 1.55
C PHE A 20 11.85 -8.64 1.69
N PRO A 21 12.46 -7.44 1.68
CA PRO A 21 11.85 -6.14 1.39
C PRO A 21 11.63 -5.87 -0.10
N ILE A 22 10.63 -5.04 -0.42
CA ILE A 22 10.47 -4.43 -1.74
C ILE A 22 10.46 -2.91 -1.54
N PRO A 23 11.47 -2.17 -2.03
CA PRO A 23 11.46 -0.71 -1.99
C PRO A 23 10.36 -0.18 -2.92
N ILE A 24 9.34 0.43 -2.34
CA ILE A 24 8.24 1.05 -3.10
C ILE A 24 8.37 2.57 -3.08
N LEU A 25 8.32 3.15 -1.89
CA LEU A 25 8.34 4.60 -1.69
C LEU A 25 9.67 5.06 -1.11
N GLY A 26 10.13 6.22 -1.55
CA GLY A 26 11.22 6.96 -0.89
C GLY A 26 10.77 7.62 0.42
N GLU A 27 11.73 8.07 1.22
CA GLU A 27 11.49 8.68 2.53
C GLU A 27 10.56 9.90 2.46
N GLU A 28 10.73 10.76 1.45
CA GLU A 28 9.89 11.94 1.25
C GLU A 28 8.45 11.59 0.90
N GLU A 29 8.24 10.57 0.07
CA GLU A 29 6.90 10.09 -0.29
C GLU A 29 6.19 9.49 0.93
N VAL A 30 6.91 8.69 1.72
CA VAL A 30 6.41 8.11 2.98
C VAL A 30 6.02 9.23 3.96
N SER A 31 6.90 10.22 4.15
CA SER A 31 6.65 11.38 5.01
C SER A 31 5.42 12.17 4.54
N GLY A 32 5.32 12.43 3.23
CA GLY A 32 4.20 13.17 2.66
C GLY A 32 2.85 12.46 2.82
N LEU A 33 2.79 11.14 2.65
CA LEU A 33 1.57 10.36 2.86
C LEU A 33 1.17 10.32 4.34
N ARG A 34 2.16 10.17 5.24
CA ARG A 34 1.93 10.24 6.68
C ARG A 34 1.37 11.60 7.10
N ALA A 35 1.94 12.69 6.61
CA ALA A 35 1.47 14.03 6.90
C ALA A 35 0.01 14.26 6.45
N ARG A 36 -0.41 13.66 5.32
CA ARG A 36 -1.81 13.73 4.86
C ARG A 36 -2.76 13.01 5.80
N LEU A 37 -2.37 11.85 6.35
CA LEU A 37 -3.13 11.14 7.37
C LEU A 37 -3.24 11.97 8.65
N GLU A 38 -2.11 12.46 9.17
CA GLU A 38 -2.06 13.23 10.41
C GLU A 38 -2.83 14.55 10.30
N ALA A 39 -2.79 15.22 9.13
CA ALA A 39 -3.60 16.40 8.87
C ALA A 39 -5.10 16.11 8.90
N PHE A 40 -5.53 14.95 8.38
CA PHE A 40 -6.93 14.53 8.47
C PHE A 40 -7.34 14.27 9.93
N GLU A 41 -6.51 13.55 10.68
CA GLU A 41 -6.76 13.25 12.10
C GLU A 41 -6.84 14.53 12.95
N ALA A 42 -5.94 15.49 12.70
CA ALA A 42 -5.94 16.79 13.33
C ALA A 42 -7.21 17.59 13.01
N ALA A 43 -7.66 17.58 11.74
CA ALA A 43 -8.86 18.29 11.33
C ALA A 43 -10.14 17.74 11.97
N GLN A 44 -10.23 16.43 12.23
CA GLN A 44 -11.36 15.83 12.93
C GLN A 44 -11.19 15.79 14.46
N GLY A 45 -10.01 16.13 14.99
CA GLY A 45 -9.70 16.16 16.42
C GLY A 45 -9.50 14.79 17.07
N GLN A 46 -9.34 13.72 16.29
CA GLN A 46 -9.14 12.35 16.79
C GLN A 46 -8.47 11.46 15.72
N PRO A 47 -7.79 10.37 16.13
CA PRO A 47 -7.25 9.39 15.18
C PRO A 47 -8.33 8.77 14.28
N ILE A 48 -7.92 8.24 13.14
CA ILE A 48 -8.83 7.48 12.29
C ILE A 48 -9.35 6.26 13.04
N HIS A 49 -10.66 6.05 12.98
CA HIS A 49 -11.31 5.01 13.78
C HIS A 49 -12.46 4.35 13.03
N GLY A 50 -12.84 3.17 13.51
CA GLY A 50 -13.96 2.40 12.96
C GLY A 50 -13.89 2.25 11.44
N ALA A 51 -14.95 2.68 10.76
CA ALA A 51 -15.09 2.57 9.31
C ALA A 51 -14.04 3.35 8.52
N GLN A 52 -13.42 4.40 9.09
CA GLN A 52 -12.40 5.19 8.40
C GLN A 52 -11.12 4.40 8.11
N ARG A 53 -10.88 3.31 8.86
CA ARG A 53 -9.69 2.46 8.71
C ARG A 53 -9.78 1.47 7.57
N SER A 54 -10.98 1.14 7.08
CA SER A 54 -11.19 0.15 6.03
C SER A 54 -11.70 0.83 4.76
N LYS A 55 -11.24 0.32 3.61
CA LYS A 55 -11.52 0.90 2.29
C LYS A 55 -11.24 2.40 2.25
N SER A 56 -10.20 2.85 2.95
CA SER A 56 -9.88 4.26 3.11
C SER A 56 -9.52 4.94 1.77
N HIS A 57 -9.20 4.15 0.74
CA HIS A 57 -9.10 4.63 -0.65
C HIS A 57 -10.40 5.25 -1.20
N LEU A 58 -11.56 4.90 -0.64
CA LEU A 58 -12.85 5.54 -0.97
C LEU A 58 -13.00 6.92 -0.31
N LEU A 59 -12.24 7.20 0.75
CA LEU A 59 -12.27 8.47 1.48
C LEU A 59 -11.14 9.41 1.00
N PHE A 60 -10.01 8.83 0.61
CA PHE A 60 -8.78 9.55 0.35
C PHE A 60 -8.25 9.26 -1.04
N LYS A 61 -8.34 10.26 -1.93
CA LYS A 61 -7.79 10.17 -3.29
C LYS A 61 -6.30 9.80 -3.30
N TRP A 62 -5.54 10.31 -2.33
CA TRP A 62 -4.12 10.00 -2.22
C TRP A 62 -3.84 8.53 -1.85
N LEU A 63 -4.78 7.81 -1.24
CA LEU A 63 -4.67 6.36 -1.05
C LEU A 63 -5.12 5.58 -2.28
N ASP A 64 -6.14 6.06 -3.00
CA ASP A 64 -6.52 5.48 -4.31
C ASP A 64 -5.37 5.63 -5.33
N ASP A 65 -4.63 6.72 -5.28
CA ASP A 65 -3.40 6.88 -6.07
C ASP A 65 -2.31 5.92 -5.61
N LEU A 66 -2.07 5.82 -4.30
CA LEU A 66 -1.05 4.92 -3.77
C LEU A 66 -1.34 3.46 -4.11
N MET A 67 -2.59 2.98 -3.96
CA MET A 67 -2.92 1.58 -4.24
C MET A 67 -2.81 1.21 -5.73
N ARG A 68 -2.75 2.21 -6.62
CA ARG A 68 -2.58 2.06 -8.07
C ARG A 68 -1.15 2.35 -8.53
N ASP A 69 -0.24 2.63 -7.60
CA ASP A 69 1.16 2.92 -7.92
C ASP A 69 1.77 1.72 -8.67
N ALA A 70 2.36 1.98 -9.83
CA ALA A 70 2.93 0.93 -10.67
C ALA A 70 4.00 0.11 -9.94
N ARG A 71 4.75 0.72 -9.00
CA ARG A 71 5.75 0.00 -8.19
C ARG A 71 5.12 -1.09 -7.31
N ILE A 72 3.87 -0.90 -6.90
CA ILE A 72 3.08 -1.91 -6.17
C ILE A 72 2.43 -2.89 -7.15
N VAL A 73 1.74 -2.36 -8.16
CA VAL A 73 0.93 -3.18 -9.09
C VAL A 73 1.82 -4.11 -9.92
N ASP A 74 2.95 -3.64 -10.44
CA ASP A 74 3.90 -4.44 -11.22
C ASP A 74 4.46 -5.60 -10.37
N ALA A 75 4.76 -5.36 -9.08
CA ALA A 75 5.25 -6.40 -8.17
C ALA A 75 4.18 -7.47 -7.86
N VAL A 76 2.90 -7.08 -7.79
CA VAL A 76 1.78 -8.01 -7.62
C VAL A 76 1.50 -8.76 -8.92
N GLU A 77 1.58 -8.10 -10.07
CA GLU A 77 1.38 -8.70 -11.39
C GLU A 77 2.34 -9.85 -11.64
N ASP A 78 3.61 -9.69 -11.28
CA ASP A 78 4.63 -10.74 -11.38
C ASP A 78 4.27 -12.02 -10.61
N LEU A 79 3.36 -11.94 -9.62
CA LEU A 79 2.93 -13.05 -8.79
C LEU A 79 1.60 -13.68 -9.26
N ILE A 80 0.61 -12.87 -9.64
CA ILE A 80 -0.77 -13.33 -9.87
C ILE A 80 -1.30 -13.05 -11.28
N GLY A 81 -0.51 -12.42 -12.14
CA GLY A 81 -0.91 -12.02 -13.48
C GLY A 81 -1.57 -10.63 -13.54
N PRO A 82 -1.93 -10.18 -14.75
CA PRO A 82 -2.22 -8.76 -15.02
C PRO A 82 -3.62 -8.30 -14.60
N ASP A 83 -4.56 -9.22 -14.40
CA ASP A 83 -5.95 -8.89 -14.06
C ASP A 83 -6.11 -8.71 -12.53
N ILE A 84 -5.65 -7.55 -12.04
CA ILE A 84 -5.58 -7.26 -10.61
C ILE A 84 -6.77 -6.44 -10.14
N LEU A 85 -7.46 -6.93 -9.10
CA LEU A 85 -8.48 -6.18 -8.36
C LEU A 85 -8.03 -5.94 -6.91
N CYS A 86 -7.69 -4.69 -6.58
CA CYS A 86 -7.50 -4.31 -5.19
C CYS A 86 -8.86 -3.96 -4.55
N TRP A 87 -9.41 -4.93 -3.82
CA TRP A 87 -10.78 -4.88 -3.28
C TRP A 87 -10.89 -4.27 -1.88
N ASN A 88 -9.76 -4.01 -1.21
CA ASN A 88 -9.73 -3.44 0.13
C ASN A 88 -8.41 -2.70 0.41
N SER A 89 -8.45 -1.71 1.30
CA SER A 89 -7.26 -1.12 1.95
C SER A 89 -7.54 -0.95 3.44
N ILE A 90 -6.52 -1.15 4.28
CA ILE A 90 -6.67 -1.04 5.74
C ILE A 90 -5.50 -0.26 6.33
N PHE A 91 -5.79 0.74 7.16
CA PHE A 91 -4.77 1.35 8.02
C PHE A 91 -4.47 0.48 9.23
N TRP A 92 -3.21 0.06 9.34
CA TRP A 92 -2.68 -0.66 10.50
C TRP A 92 -1.78 0.25 11.35
N ILE A 93 -2.41 1.13 12.14
CA ILE A 93 -1.71 2.08 13.00
C ILE A 93 -1.48 1.45 14.38
N LYS A 94 -0.27 1.64 14.91
CA LYS A 94 0.07 1.47 16.32
C LYS A 94 0.56 2.83 16.80
N GLU A 95 -0.13 3.40 17.79
CA GLU A 95 0.26 4.67 18.39
C GLU A 95 1.62 4.53 19.09
N ALA A 96 2.37 5.64 19.12
CA ALA A 96 3.66 5.74 19.78
C ALA A 96 3.53 5.67 21.32
#